data_AF-B3RU79-F1
#
_entry.id   AF-B3RU79-F1
#
_cell.length_a   1.000
_cell.length_b   1.000
_cell.length_c   1.000
_cell.angle_alpha   90.00
_cell.angle_beta   90.00
_cell.angle_gamma   90.00
#
_symmetry.space_group_name_H-M   'P 1'
#
loop_
_entity.id
_entity.type
_entity.pdbx_description
1 polymer ?
#
loop_
_entity_poly.entity_id
_entity_poly.type
_entity_poly.pdbx_seq_one_letter_code
_entity_poly.pdbx_strand_id
1 'polypeptide(L)' 'KRGILPKQATTVMKTWLFQHLMHPYPTEDEKRAIATQTNLSILQVNNWFINARRRILQPM' A
#
# COMPACT_ATOMS: atom_id res chain seq x y z
N LYS A 1 7.70 -12.54 12.54
CA LYS A 1 6.27 -12.39 12.92
C LYS A 1 5.52 -11.70 11.77
N ARG A 2 4.62 -12.39 11.06
CA ARG A 2 3.68 -11.75 10.11
C ARG A 2 2.62 -11.02 10.94
N GLY A 3 2.88 -9.75 11.27
CA GLY A 3 1.92 -8.90 11.97
C GLY A 3 0.88 -8.36 10.99
N ILE A 4 -0.39 -8.34 11.40
CA ILE A 4 -1.44 -7.59 10.70
C ILE A 4 -1.01 -6.11 10.74
N LEU A 5 -1.06 -5.44 9.58
CA LEU A 5 -0.73 -4.01 9.52
C LEU A 5 -1.79 -3.19 10.28
N PRO A 6 -1.42 -2.08 10.95
CA PRO A 6 -2.38 -1.23 11.64
C PRO A 6 -3.53 -0.80 10.72
N LYS A 7 -4.77 -0.74 11.24
CA LYS A 7 -5.94 -0.35 10.44
C LYS A 7 -5.72 1.01 9.77
N GLN A 8 -5.21 1.99 10.51
CA GLN A 8 -4.87 3.32 9.98
C GLN A 8 -3.89 3.25 8.81
N ALA A 9 -2.83 2.45 8.93
CA ALA A 9 -1.86 2.25 7.85
C ALA A 9 -2.51 1.67 6.60
N THR A 10 -3.36 0.65 6.78
CA THR A 10 -4.10 0.06 5.66
C THR A 10 -5.10 1.01 5.02
N THR A 11 -5.73 1.90 5.80
CA THR A 11 -6.63 2.94 5.26
C THR A 11 -5.89 3.90 4.35
N VAL A 12 -4.73 4.41 4.78
CA VAL A 12 -3.89 5.32 3.96
C VAL A 12 -3.52 4.66 2.63
N MET A 13 -3.00 3.42 2.67
CA MET A 13 -2.59 2.72 1.45
C MET A 13 -3.77 2.36 0.52
N LYS A 14 -4.94 2.04 1.09
CA LYS A 14 -6.17 1.83 0.31
C LYS A 14 -6.64 3.10 -0.36
N THR A 15 -6.65 4.22 0.35
CA THR A 15 -7.03 5.52 -0.21
C THR A 15 -6.15 5.86 -1.41
N TRP A 16 -4.82 5.74 -1.25
CA TRP A 16 -3.90 5.96 -2.37
C TRP A 16 -4.19 5.03 -3.54
N LEU A 17 -4.42 3.73 -3.29
CA LEU A 17 -4.71 2.75 -4.34
C LEU A 17 -6.00 3.08 -5.12
N PHE A 18 -7.06 3.49 -4.42
CA PHE A 18 -8.33 3.87 -5.06
C PHE A 18 -8.23 5.17 -5.85
N GLN A 19 -7.32 6.08 -5.47
CA GLN A 19 -7.02 7.28 -6.26
C GLN A 19 -6.20 6.95 -7.52
N HIS A 20 -5.45 5.85 -7.51
CA HIS A 20 -4.54 5.45 -8.60
C HIS A 20 -4.94 4.14 -9.28
N LEU A 21 -6.25 3.88 -9.45
CA LEU A 21 -6.74 2.62 -10.06
C LEU A 21 -6.25 2.40 -11.50
N MET A 22 -6.06 3.48 -12.26
CA MET A 22 -5.55 3.41 -13.64
C MET A 22 -4.06 3.05 -13.71
N HIS A 23 -3.26 3.51 -12.75
CA HIS A 23 -1.84 3.23 -12.67
C HIS A 23 -1.40 3.02 -11.20
N PRO A 24 -1.66 1.83 -10.62
CA PRO A 24 -1.54 1.56 -9.19
C PRO A 24 -0.09 1.28 -8.76
N TYR A 25 0.87 2.02 -9.32
CA TYR A 25 2.30 1.82 -9.09
C TYR A 25 2.86 3.07 -8.42
N PRO A 26 2.96 3.09 -7.08
CA PRO A 26 3.52 4.25 -6.39
C PRO A 26 4.99 4.39 -6.74
N THR A 27 5.42 5.63 -6.93
CA THR A 27 6.82 6.03 -7.09
C THR A 27 7.60 5.83 -5.79
N GLU A 28 8.94 5.92 -5.83
CA GLU A 28 9.77 5.80 -4.64
C GLU A 28 9.49 6.91 -3.61
N ASP A 29 9.20 8.13 -4.06
CA ASP A 29 8.84 9.24 -3.18
C ASP A 29 7.48 9.01 -2.50
N GLU A 30 6.48 8.52 -3.25
CA GLU A 30 5.17 8.17 -2.68
C GLU A 30 5.28 7.03 -1.67
N LYS A 31 6.08 6.00 -1.96
CA LYS A 31 6.35 4.92 -1.02
C LYS A 31 6.99 5.44 0.27
N ARG A 32 7.93 6.38 0.18
CA ARG A 32 8.56 7.03 1.34
C ARG A 32 7.55 7.85 2.13
N ALA A 33 6.73 8.66 1.46
CA ALA A 33 5.68 9.45 2.11
C ALA A 33 4.68 8.56 2.86
N ILE A 34 4.22 7.48 2.24
CA ILE A 34 3.31 6.50 2.84
C ILE A 34 3.99 5.78 4.01
N ALA A 35 5.25 5.36 3.86
CA ALA A 35 6.03 4.71 4.92
C ALA A 35 6.13 5.62 6.17
N THR A 36 6.46 6.89 5.97
CA THR A 36 6.52 7.90 7.04
C THR A 36 5.14 8.12 7.68
N GLN A 37 4.09 8.29 6.89
CA GLN A 37 2.73 8.54 7.40
C GLN A 37 2.15 7.35 8.17
N THR A 38 2.47 6.14 7.72
CA THR A 38 1.93 4.90 8.30
C THR A 38 2.83 4.29 9.37
N ASN A 39 4.00 4.87 9.62
CA ASN A 39 5.07 4.34 10.45
C ASN A 39 5.41 2.87 10.09
N LEU A 40 5.47 2.59 8.79
CA LEU A 40 5.84 1.30 8.24
C LEU A 40 7.19 1.39 7.52
N SER A 41 7.90 0.27 7.42
CA SER A 41 9.04 0.18 6.52
C SER A 41 8.61 0.21 5.06
N ILE A 42 9.48 0.72 4.19
CA ILE A 42 9.27 0.71 2.72
C ILE A 42 8.98 -0.72 2.22
N LEU A 43 9.63 -1.74 2.79
CA LEU A 43 9.38 -3.14 2.44
C LEU A 43 7.94 -3.58 2.76
N GLN A 44 7.37 -3.16 3.89
CA GLN A 44 5.98 -3.45 4.24
C GLN A 44 5.00 -2.76 3.29
N VAL A 45 5.28 -1.49 2.92
CA VAL A 45 4.49 -0.73 1.94
C VAL A 45 4.53 -1.43 0.58
N ASN A 46 5.71 -1.80 0.09
CA ASN A 46 5.89 -2.53 -1.17
C ASN A 46 5.10 -3.84 -1.19
N ASN A 47 5.27 -4.66 -0.16
CA ASN A 47 4.57 -5.93 -0.04
C ASN A 47 3.05 -5.75 0.02
N TRP A 48 2.59 -4.69 0.68
CA TRP A 48 1.16 -4.38 0.73
C TRP A 48 0.62 -4.05 -0.66
N PHE A 49 1.26 -3.14 -1.40
CA PHE A 49 0.81 -2.76 -2.74
C PHE A 49 0.81 -3.92 -3.74
N ILE A 50 1.84 -4.77 -3.72
CA ILE A 50 1.89 -5.98 -4.57
C ILE A 50 0.68 -6.88 -4.31
N ASN A 51 0.38 -7.15 -3.03
CA ASN A 51 -0.74 -8.01 -2.67
C ASN A 51 -2.10 -7.35 -2.89
N ALA A 52 -2.23 -6.07 -2.58
CA ALA A 52 -3.47 -5.31 -2.72
C ALA A 52 -3.89 -5.20 -4.18
N ARG A 53 -2.95 -4.92 -5.09
CA ARG A 53 -3.23 -4.90 -6.54
C ARG A 53 -3.75 -6.23 -7.05
N ARG A 54 -3.08 -7.34 -6.69
CA ARG A 54 -3.54 -8.68 -7.09
C ARG A 54 -4.94 -8.98 -6.57
N ARG A 55 -5.27 -8.61 -5.33
CA ARG A 55 -6.58 -8.92 -4.73
C ARG A 55 -7.71 -8.02 -5.19
N ILE A 56 -7.44 -6.75 -5.51
CA ILE A 56 -8.47 -5.73 -5.78
C ILE A 56 -8.65 -5.54 -7.28
N LEU A 57 -7.56 -5.54 -8.06
CA LEU A 57 -7.60 -5.21 -9.49
C LEU A 57 -7.65 -6.44 -10.39
N GLN A 58 -7.30 -7.61 -9.86
CA GLN A 58 -7.45 -8.90 -10.54
C GLN A 58 -8.18 -9.87 -9.63
N PRO A 59 -9.49 -9.67 -9.37
CA PRO A 59 -10.28 -10.71 -8.74
C PRO A 59 -10.17 -11.96 -9.63
N MET A 60 -9.61 -13.04 -9.08
CA MET A 60 -9.65 -14.36 -9.71
C MET A 60 -11.08 -14.84 -9.84
#